data_AF-A0A3B9LVB1-F1
#
_entry.id   AF-A0A3B9LVB1-F1
#
_cell.length_a   1.000
_cell.length_b   1.000
_cell.length_c   1.000
_cell.angle_alpha   90.00
_cell.angle_beta   90.00
_cell.angle_gamma   90.00
#
_symmetry.space_group_name_H-M   'P 1'
#
loop_
_entity.id
_entity.type
_entity.pdbx_description
1 polymer ?
#
loop_
_entity_poly.entity_id
_entity_poly.type
_entity_poly.pdbx_seq_one_letter_code
_entity_poly.pdbx_strand_id
1 'polypeptide(L)'
;MAKQVIHGEESRAAILRGINQLADAVKITLGPKGRNVVIDKKFGSPTITKDGVTVAKEIELKDSLENMGAQMVREVASKTSDVAGDGTTTATVLAQAIFREGVKTVAAGANPMALKRGIDKAVERATEEIKRLAKPV
;
A
#
# COMPACT_ATOMS: atom_id res chain seq x y z
N MET A 1 -13.23 8.61 -24.79
CA MET A 1 -12.12 7.68 -25.08
C MET A 1 -12.61 6.25 -24.94
N ALA A 2 -12.12 5.35 -25.79
CA ALA A 2 -12.38 3.91 -25.66
C ALA A 2 -11.70 3.34 -24.40
N LYS A 3 -12.25 2.25 -23.85
CA LYS A 3 -11.69 1.58 -22.67
C LYS A 3 -10.56 0.64 -23.10
N GLN A 4 -9.47 0.63 -22.34
CA GLN A 4 -8.39 -0.34 -22.49
C GLN A 4 -8.67 -1.54 -21.57
N VAL A 5 -8.49 -2.76 -22.09
CA VAL A 5 -8.73 -4.00 -21.33
C VAL A 5 -7.46 -4.85 -21.37
N ILE A 6 -6.83 -5.04 -20.21
CA ILE A 6 -5.58 -5.79 -20.06
C ILE A 6 -5.79 -6.90 -19.03
N HIS A 7 -5.18 -8.06 -19.28
CA HIS A 7 -5.43 -9.27 -18.52
C HIS A 7 -4.13 -9.95 -18.09
N GLY A 8 -4.26 -10.95 -17.23
CA GLY A 8 -3.17 -11.85 -16.89
C GLY A 8 -2.01 -11.17 -16.18
N GLU A 9 -0.79 -11.56 -16.57
CA GLU A 9 0.45 -11.13 -15.92
C GLU A 9 0.76 -9.66 -16.15
N GLU A 10 0.52 -9.15 -17.36
CA GLU A 10 0.76 -7.75 -17.72
C GLU A 10 -0.03 -6.79 -16.81
N SER A 11 -1.31 -7.10 -16.58
CA SER A 11 -2.17 -6.35 -15.66
C SER A 11 -1.60 -6.34 -14.23
N ARG A 12 -1.23 -7.51 -13.71
CA ARG A 12 -0.66 -7.64 -12.35
C ARG A 12 0.68 -6.91 -12.21
N ALA A 13 1.53 -6.98 -13.24
CA ALA A 13 2.82 -6.31 -13.25
C ALA A 13 2.67 -4.78 -13.24
N ALA A 14 1.73 -4.23 -14.03
CA ALA A 14 1.43 -2.80 -14.01
C ALA A 14 0.90 -2.35 -12.64
N ILE A 15 -0.04 -3.08 -12.07
CA ILE A 15 -0.56 -2.79 -10.72
C ILE A 15 0.58 -2.83 -9.68
N LEU A 16 1.45 -3.84 -9.73
CA LEU A 16 2.59 -3.97 -8.81
C LEU A 16 3.55 -2.78 -8.92
N ARG A 17 3.83 -2.28 -10.13
CA ARG A 17 4.67 -1.09 -10.33
C ARG A 17 4.05 0.15 -9.69
N GLY A 18 2.74 0.33 -9.83
CA GLY A 18 2.00 1.40 -9.17
C GLY A 18 2.05 1.34 -7.65
N ILE A 19 1.80 0.15 -7.10
CA ILE A 19 1.90 -0.13 -5.66
C ILE A 19 3.31 0.19 -5.14
N ASN A 20 4.34 -0.23 -5.85
CA ASN A 20 5.72 0.01 -5.45
C ASN A 20 6.06 1.50 -5.46
N GLN A 21 5.67 2.25 -6.48
CA GLN A 21 5.92 3.70 -6.53
C GLN A 21 5.31 4.42 -5.33
N LEU A 22 4.07 4.09 -4.97
CA LEU A 22 3.43 4.70 -3.80
C LEU A 22 4.09 4.25 -2.50
N ALA A 23 4.27 2.94 -2.32
CA ALA A 23 4.79 2.40 -1.08
C ALA A 23 6.25 2.81 -0.83
N ASP A 24 7.07 2.92 -1.88
CA ASP A 24 8.47 3.32 -1.76
C ASP A 24 8.63 4.79 -1.36
N ALA A 25 7.71 5.66 -1.79
CA ALA A 25 7.66 7.06 -1.36
C ALA A 25 7.18 7.21 0.10
N VAL A 26 6.22 6.38 0.52
CA VAL A 26 5.64 6.44 1.87
C VAL A 26 6.56 5.77 2.91
N LYS A 27 7.15 4.61 2.60
CA LYS A 27 7.90 3.80 3.59
C LYS A 27 9.13 4.50 4.15
N ILE A 28 9.72 5.46 3.44
CA ILE A 28 10.91 6.18 3.94
C ILE A 28 10.59 7.05 5.15
N THR A 29 9.32 7.36 5.39
CA THR A 29 8.89 8.15 6.56
C THR A 29 8.66 7.30 7.81
N LEU A 30 8.75 5.97 7.72
CA LEU A 30 8.42 5.05 8.81
C LEU A 30 9.38 5.18 10.01
N GLY A 31 8.80 5.25 11.20
CA GLY A 31 9.50 5.12 12.47
C GLY A 31 10.28 6.37 12.93
N PRO A 32 10.98 6.29 14.07
CA PRO A 32 11.63 7.45 14.70
C PRO A 32 12.77 8.04 13.85
N LYS A 33 13.33 7.24 12.93
CA LYS A 33 14.37 7.66 11.97
C LYS A 33 13.82 7.90 10.56
N GLY A 34 12.50 8.07 10.44
CA GLY A 34 11.85 8.41 9.18
C GLY A 34 12.48 9.65 8.52
N ARG A 35 12.66 9.57 7.21
CA ARG A 35 13.19 10.65 6.37
C ARG A 35 12.07 11.56 5.91
N ASN A 36 12.45 12.78 5.57
CA ASN A 36 11.50 13.75 5.03
C ASN A 36 11.20 13.45 3.57
N VAL A 37 9.94 13.60 3.19
CA VAL A 37 9.50 13.70 1.80
C VAL A 37 9.26 15.18 1.50
N VAL A 38 9.73 15.62 0.34
CA VAL A 38 9.51 16.97 -0.16
C VAL A 38 8.44 16.90 -1.26
N ILE A 39 7.38 17.67 -1.08
CA ILE A 39 6.21 17.70 -1.96
C ILE A 39 6.13 19.08 -2.58
N ASP A 40 6.13 19.13 -3.91
CA ASP A 40 5.99 20.38 -4.65
C ASP A 40 4.59 20.98 -4.47
N LYS A 41 4.51 22.31 -4.50
CA LYS A 41 3.26 23.06 -4.43
C LYS A 41 3.19 24.00 -5.62
N LYS A 42 2.00 24.09 -6.23
CA LYS A 42 1.75 24.99 -7.38
C LYS A 42 2.11 26.46 -7.10
N PHE A 43 2.04 26.89 -5.83
CA PHE A 43 2.38 28.22 -5.39
C PHE A 43 3.08 28.16 -4.02
N GLY A 44 4.05 29.05 -3.79
CA GLY A 44 4.77 29.17 -2.53
C GLY A 44 5.91 28.16 -2.36
N SER A 45 6.27 27.86 -1.11
CA SER A 45 7.34 26.92 -0.77
C SER A 45 6.86 25.46 -0.77
N PRO A 46 7.76 24.50 -1.04
CA PRO A 46 7.43 23.08 -0.99
C PRO A 46 7.07 22.64 0.44
N THR A 47 6.28 21.57 0.55
CA THR A 47 5.94 20.96 1.84
C THR A 47 6.94 19.90 2.19
N ILE A 48 7.51 19.97 3.40
CA ILE A 48 8.41 18.95 3.92
C ILE A 48 7.64 18.19 5.00
N THR A 49 7.45 16.88 4.82
CA THR A 49 6.65 16.07 5.74
C THR A 49 7.28 14.70 6.02
N LYS A 50 6.92 14.13 7.17
CA LYS A 50 7.11 12.71 7.52
C LYS A 50 5.80 11.96 7.68
N ASP A 51 4.67 12.62 7.43
CA ASP A 51 3.37 11.98 7.49
C ASP A 51 3.12 11.17 6.21
N GLY A 52 3.05 9.85 6.35
CA GLY A 52 2.81 8.94 5.24
C GLY A 52 1.44 9.13 4.58
N VAL A 53 0.43 9.62 5.30
CA VAL A 53 -0.91 9.90 4.71
C VAL A 53 -0.83 11.07 3.75
N THR A 54 -0.19 12.16 4.20
CA THR A 54 0.05 13.33 3.36
C THR A 54 0.83 12.94 2.10
N VAL A 55 1.89 12.11 2.24
CA VAL A 55 2.67 11.64 1.08
C VAL A 55 1.80 10.80 0.14
N ALA A 56 1.04 9.83 0.65
CA ALA A 56 0.21 8.95 -0.17
C ALA A 56 -0.90 9.70 -0.95
N LYS A 57 -1.42 10.81 -0.40
CA LYS A 57 -2.46 11.63 -1.04
C LYS A 57 -1.96 12.36 -2.29
N GLU A 58 -0.68 12.71 -2.31
CA GLU A 58 -0.07 13.49 -3.39
C GLU A 58 0.46 12.61 -4.55
N ILE A 59 0.32 11.28 -4.43
CA ILE A 59 0.80 10.34 -5.44
C ILE A 59 -0.31 10.06 -6.45
N GLU A 60 -0.10 10.56 -7.65
CA GLU A 60 -0.90 10.28 -8.84
C GLU A 60 0.05 9.97 -10.00
N LEU A 61 -0.13 8.78 -10.60
CA LEU A 61 0.77 8.29 -11.64
C LEU A 61 0.19 8.59 -13.03
N LYS A 62 1.08 8.90 -13.98
CA LYS A 62 0.69 9.21 -15.37
C LYS A 62 0.08 8.01 -16.09
N ASP A 63 0.65 6.82 -15.87
CA ASP A 63 0.11 5.59 -16.43
C ASP A 63 -1.14 5.18 -15.65
N SER A 64 -2.24 4.96 -16.36
CA SER A 64 -3.54 4.70 -15.72
C SER A 64 -3.61 3.36 -14.96
N LEU A 65 -2.90 2.32 -15.41
CA LEU A 65 -2.88 1.01 -14.76
C LEU A 65 -2.05 1.04 -13.50
N GLU A 66 -0.87 1.65 -13.57
CA GLU A 66 -0.02 1.89 -12.42
C GLU A 66 -0.74 2.80 -11.42
N ASN A 67 -1.41 3.85 -11.89
CA ASN A 67 -2.18 4.72 -11.02
C ASN A 67 -3.27 3.95 -10.28
N MET A 68 -4.01 3.05 -10.94
CA MET A 68 -4.97 2.18 -10.24
C MET A 68 -4.30 1.38 -9.11
N GLY A 69 -3.10 0.84 -9.34
CA GLY A 69 -2.29 0.19 -8.31
C GLY A 69 -1.99 1.09 -7.12
N ALA A 70 -1.50 2.30 -7.38
CA ALA A 70 -1.25 3.29 -6.35
C ALA A 70 -2.53 3.65 -5.58
N GLN A 71 -3.63 3.92 -6.28
CA GLN A 71 -4.91 4.31 -5.67
C GLN A 71 -5.47 3.23 -4.73
N MET A 72 -5.32 1.94 -5.08
CA MET A 72 -5.73 0.84 -4.19
C MET A 72 -4.97 0.85 -2.86
N VAL A 73 -3.66 1.13 -2.85
CA VAL A 73 -2.87 1.18 -1.61
C VAL A 73 -3.08 2.50 -0.85
N ARG A 74 -3.37 3.60 -1.56
CA ARG A 74 -3.81 4.84 -0.93
C ARG A 74 -5.09 4.62 -0.12
N GLU A 75 -6.03 3.83 -0.63
CA GLU A 75 -7.26 3.48 0.07
C GLU A 75 -6.98 2.70 1.37
N VAL A 76 -6.04 1.74 1.33
CA VAL A 76 -5.57 1.02 2.53
C VAL A 76 -5.04 2.00 3.59
N ALA A 77 -4.16 2.92 3.20
CA ALA A 77 -3.61 3.91 4.11
C ALA A 77 -4.69 4.84 4.69
N SER A 78 -5.60 5.35 3.85
CA SER A 78 -6.67 6.25 4.29
C SER A 78 -7.59 5.55 5.28
N LYS A 79 -8.00 4.31 5.00
CA LYS A 79 -8.94 3.59 5.87
C LYS A 79 -8.33 3.27 7.24
N THR A 80 -7.03 2.96 7.29
CA THR A 80 -6.31 2.81 8.56
C THR A 80 -6.31 4.12 9.35
N SER A 81 -6.09 5.26 8.68
CA SER A 81 -6.16 6.58 9.33
C SER A 81 -7.53 6.84 9.95
N ASP A 82 -8.61 6.52 9.23
CA ASP A 82 -9.98 6.78 9.69
C ASP A 82 -10.34 5.96 10.92
N VAL A 83 -9.82 4.73 11.02
CA VAL A 83 -10.15 3.79 12.11
C VAL A 83 -9.26 3.99 13.33
N ALA A 84 -7.96 4.19 13.12
CA ALA A 84 -6.97 4.19 14.20
C ALA A 84 -6.29 5.55 14.44
N GLY A 85 -6.37 6.49 13.49
CA GLY A 85 -5.67 7.78 13.56
C GLY A 85 -4.16 7.71 13.35
N ASP A 86 -3.58 6.51 13.23
CA ASP A 86 -2.15 6.24 13.02
C ASP A 86 -1.97 4.88 12.32
N GLY A 87 -0.74 4.52 11.93
CA GLY A 87 -0.39 3.21 11.38
C GLY A 87 -0.49 3.11 9.86
N THR A 88 -0.75 4.22 9.18
CA THR A 88 -0.96 4.27 7.72
C THR A 88 0.27 3.83 6.94
N THR A 89 1.46 4.26 7.37
CA THR A 89 2.74 3.85 6.76
C THR A 89 2.96 2.34 6.95
N THR A 90 2.64 1.81 8.13
CA THR A 90 2.71 0.37 8.41
C THR A 90 1.75 -0.41 7.51
N ALA A 91 0.51 0.06 7.36
CA ALA A 91 -0.49 -0.56 6.49
C ALA A 91 -0.03 -0.58 5.02
N THR A 92 0.53 0.52 4.51
CA THR A 92 1.11 0.60 3.16
C THR A 92 2.24 -0.40 2.95
N VAL A 93 3.18 -0.50 3.90
CA VAL A 93 4.32 -1.43 3.81
C VAL A 93 3.85 -2.89 3.84
N LEU A 94 2.89 -3.23 4.70
CA LEU A 94 2.30 -4.58 4.74
C LEU A 94 1.56 -4.91 3.44
N ALA A 95 0.77 -3.97 2.90
CA ALA A 95 0.06 -4.16 1.64
C ALA A 95 1.04 -4.41 0.48
N GLN A 96 2.13 -3.64 0.38
CA GLN A 96 3.18 -3.84 -0.62
C GLN A 96 3.79 -5.25 -0.51
N ALA A 97 4.17 -5.67 0.70
CA ALA A 97 4.81 -6.96 0.94
C ALA A 97 3.89 -8.13 0.55
N ILE A 98 2.65 -8.12 1.03
CA ILE A 98 1.66 -9.17 0.75
C ILE A 98 1.36 -9.25 -0.74
N PHE A 99 1.13 -8.11 -1.39
CA PHE A 99 0.79 -8.08 -2.81
C PHE A 99 1.96 -8.57 -3.68
N ARG A 100 3.19 -8.14 -3.38
CA ARG A 100 4.40 -8.54 -4.12
C ARG A 100 4.62 -10.05 -4.08
N GLU A 101 4.60 -10.65 -2.89
CA GLU A 101 4.77 -12.10 -2.75
C GLU A 101 3.58 -12.86 -3.31
N GLY A 102 2.37 -12.29 -3.22
CA GLY A 102 1.18 -12.88 -3.81
C GLY A 102 1.24 -12.95 -5.34
N VAL A 103 1.65 -11.87 -6.00
CA VAL A 103 1.83 -11.84 -7.47
C VAL A 103 2.86 -12.89 -7.91
N LYS A 104 4.00 -12.99 -7.20
CA LYS A 104 5.03 -14.00 -7.46
C LYS A 104 4.49 -15.43 -7.33
N THR A 105 3.72 -15.69 -6.28
CA THR A 105 3.13 -17.01 -6.02
C THR A 105 2.08 -17.39 -7.07
N VAL A 106 1.28 -16.43 -7.51
CA VAL A 106 0.31 -16.61 -8.60
C VAL A 106 1.02 -16.84 -9.94
N ALA A 107 2.10 -16.12 -10.23
CA ALA A 107 2.92 -16.34 -11.42
C ALA A 107 3.54 -17.74 -11.46
N ALA A 108 3.83 -18.33 -10.29
CA ALA A 108 4.28 -19.72 -10.16
C ALA A 108 3.15 -20.76 -10.34
N GLY A 109 1.93 -20.34 -10.69
CA GLY A 109 0.79 -21.22 -10.97
C GLY A 109 -0.11 -21.53 -9.77
N ALA A 110 0.12 -20.90 -8.62
CA ALA A 110 -0.75 -21.08 -7.46
C ALA A 110 -2.15 -20.48 -7.70
N ASN A 111 -3.19 -21.11 -7.14
CA ASN A 111 -4.55 -20.61 -7.20
C ASN A 111 -4.71 -19.33 -6.33
N PRO A 112 -5.05 -18.17 -6.93
CA PRO A 112 -5.19 -16.91 -6.19
C PRO A 112 -6.25 -16.96 -5.08
N MET A 113 -7.33 -17.71 -5.27
CA MET A 113 -8.39 -17.85 -4.27
C MET A 113 -7.94 -18.69 -3.07
N ALA A 114 -7.13 -19.72 -3.31
CA ALA A 114 -6.55 -20.50 -2.23
C ALA A 114 -5.53 -19.68 -1.43
N LEU A 115 -4.69 -18.91 -2.13
CA LEU A 115 -3.73 -18.00 -1.52
C LEU A 115 -4.44 -16.96 -0.64
N LYS A 116 -5.49 -16.31 -1.17
CA LYS A 116 -6.29 -15.35 -0.41
C LYS A 116 -6.85 -15.96 0.87
N ARG A 117 -7.48 -17.15 0.79
CA ARG A 117 -8.00 -17.85 1.98
C ARG A 117 -6.91 -18.14 3.01
N GLY A 118 -5.70 -18.48 2.57
CA GLY A 118 -4.55 -18.68 3.46
C GLY A 118 -4.13 -17.39 4.17
N ILE A 119 -4.04 -16.28 3.44
CA ILE A 119 -3.75 -14.95 4.00
C ILE A 119 -4.83 -14.54 5.01
N ASP A 120 -6.11 -14.69 4.67
CA ASP A 120 -7.23 -14.33 5.54
C ASP A 120 -7.13 -15.07 6.89
N LYS A 121 -6.89 -16.40 6.86
CA LYS A 121 -6.71 -17.21 8.07
C LYS A 121 -5.49 -16.80 8.89
N ALA A 122 -4.38 -16.46 8.22
CA ALA A 122 -3.18 -16.00 8.91
C ALA A 122 -3.40 -14.64 9.59
N VAL A 123 -4.11 -13.72 8.93
CA VAL A 123 -4.49 -12.41 9.49
C VAL A 123 -5.41 -12.59 10.68
N GLU A 124 -6.44 -13.42 10.59
CA GLU A 124 -7.35 -13.72 11.71
C GLU A 124 -6.55 -14.18 12.93
N ARG A 125 -5.71 -15.20 12.77
CA ARG A 125 -4.88 -15.72 13.86
C ARG A 125 -3.90 -14.68 14.41
N ALA A 126 -3.27 -13.87 13.56
CA ALA A 126 -2.37 -12.83 13.99
C ALA A 126 -3.10 -11.75 14.82
N THR A 127 -4.31 -11.36 14.42
CA THR A 127 -5.09 -10.36 15.15
C THR A 127 -5.58 -10.85 16.50
N GLU A 128 -5.96 -12.12 16.62
CA GLU A 128 -6.26 -12.76 17.91
C GLU A 128 -5.05 -12.69 18.85
N GLU A 129 -3.88 -13.01 18.33
CA GLU A 129 -2.66 -13.06 19.13
C GLU A 129 -2.20 -11.67 19.57
N ILE A 130 -2.34 -10.65 18.71
CA ILE A 130 -2.11 -9.25 19.08
C ILE A 130 -3.03 -8.84 20.25
N LYS A 131 -4.31 -9.20 20.20
CA LYS A 131 -5.25 -8.92 21.30
C LYS A 131 -4.85 -9.64 22.59
N ARG A 132 -4.38 -10.88 22.49
CA ARG A 132 -3.92 -11.66 23.66
C ARG A 132 -2.68 -11.05 24.31
N LEU A 133 -1.79 -10.46 23.52
CA LEU A 133 -0.56 -9.83 24.00
C LEU A 133 -0.76 -8.38 24.48
N ALA A 134 -1.90 -7.77 24.18
CA ALA A 134 -2.22 -6.40 24.58
C ALA A 134 -2.29 -6.26 26.10
N LYS A 135 -1.72 -5.18 26.61
CA LYS A 135 -1.76 -4.81 28.03
C LYS A 135 -2.72 -3.62 28.21
N PRO A 136 -3.66 -3.68 29.17
CA PRO A 136 -4.47 -2.52 29.54
C PRO A 136 -3.56 -1.34 29.93
N VAL A 137 -3.99 -0.12 29.59
CA VAL A 137 -3.28 1.14 29.87
C VAL A 137 -3.86 1.80 31.10
#